data_AF-A0A7V3STR1-F1
#
_entry.id   AF-A0A7V3STR1-F1
#
_cell.length_a   1.000
_cell.length_b   1.000
_cell.length_c   1.000
_cell.angle_alpha   90.00
_cell.angle_beta   90.00
_cell.angle_gamma   90.00
#
_symmetry.space_group_name_H-M   'P 1'
#
loop_
_entity.id
_entity.type
_entity.pdbx_description
1 polymer ?
#
loop_
_entity_poly.entity_id
_entity_poly.type
_entity_poly.pdbx_seq_one_letter_code
_entity_poly.pdbx_strand_id
1 'polypeptide(L)'
;IISSTLNPSEVLYLIVKKLSEMVNVPRCSIISIDPLSYNTATVISTSEDPMISKIKIDLRKYPEIKKAVDNKEVVIIKDAPNDPLMKDVIKHIKTLGIKSIIVIPIIFNDEVIGTLFLKTSKISRTFTKKEINLCIAFANASANIIYNAYIHEKVKKERDRLEKLAITDYLTGLYNVRYFYVRLKEEFSRTKRYNIPLCCIMIDVDHFKKINDSYGHRIGDIVLRELSQLIKRNIRKSDVLARYGGEEFILLLPNTSLDSAIVKAENIRKLIKEHSFKTLRKKELITVSAGIACSSNKKVKSEDDLITLSDTALFQAKNKGRDNVAIYS
;
A
#
# COMPACT_ATOMS: atom_id res chain seq x y z
N ILE A 1 -33.46 9.22 -14.83
CA ILE A 1 -32.75 7.96 -14.48
C ILE A 1 -31.41 7.89 -15.27
N ILE A 2 -30.53 8.89 -15.11
CA ILE A 2 -29.19 8.92 -15.76
C ILE A 2 -28.09 9.29 -14.74
N SER A 3 -28.42 9.46 -13.45
CA SER A 3 -27.49 10.00 -12.45
C SER A 3 -26.67 8.96 -11.68
N SER A 4 -26.60 7.71 -12.12
CA SER A 4 -26.02 6.63 -11.31
C SER A 4 -25.15 5.65 -12.11
N THR A 5 -24.19 6.11 -12.92
CA THR A 5 -23.07 5.24 -13.36
C THR A 5 -21.88 5.91 -14.08
N LEU A 6 -21.74 7.24 -14.10
CA LEU A 6 -20.54 7.82 -14.72
C LEU A 6 -19.37 7.81 -13.74
N ASN A 7 -18.26 7.17 -14.13
CA ASN A 7 -17.00 7.18 -13.38
C ASN A 7 -16.54 8.64 -13.20
N PRO A 8 -16.17 9.11 -11.99
CA PRO A 8 -15.71 10.49 -11.77
C PRO A 8 -14.64 10.95 -12.76
N SER A 9 -13.75 10.03 -13.18
CA SER A 9 -12.70 10.31 -14.17
C SER A 9 -13.27 10.62 -15.56
N GLU A 10 -14.34 9.94 -15.97
CA GLU A 10 -15.01 10.18 -17.25
C GLU A 10 -15.72 11.53 -17.26
N VAL A 11 -16.39 11.89 -16.15
CA VAL A 11 -17.06 13.19 -16.03
C VAL A 11 -16.04 14.33 -16.07
N LEU A 12 -14.93 14.20 -15.33
CA LEU A 12 -13.85 15.20 -15.35
C LEU A 12 -13.21 15.31 -16.74
N TYR A 13 -13.05 14.19 -17.46
CA TYR A 13 -12.56 14.19 -18.84
C TYR A 13 -13.50 14.94 -19.79
N LEU A 14 -14.80 14.68 -19.72
CA LEU A 14 -15.81 15.39 -20.51
C LEU A 14 -15.79 16.89 -20.22
N ILE A 15 -15.62 17.28 -18.95
CA ILE A 15 -15.47 18.68 -18.53
C ILE A 15 -14.25 19.32 -19.19
N VAL A 16 -13.05 18.77 -19.03
CA VAL A 16 -11.83 19.39 -19.58
C VAL A 16 -11.85 19.41 -21.10
N LYS A 17 -12.39 18.37 -21.75
CA LYS A 17 -12.54 18.30 -23.21
C LYS A 17 -13.49 19.38 -23.72
N LYS A 18 -14.70 19.48 -23.16
CA LYS A 18 -15.69 20.48 -23.57
C LYS A 18 -15.21 21.90 -23.34
N LEU A 19 -14.55 22.14 -22.21
CA LEU A 19 -13.97 23.45 -21.93
C LEU A 19 -12.84 23.79 -22.91
N SER A 20 -11.98 22.83 -23.24
CA SER A 20 -10.90 22.99 -24.23
C SER A 20 -11.46 23.41 -25.59
N GLU A 21 -12.56 22.77 -26.03
CA GLU A 21 -13.29 23.08 -27.26
C GLU A 21 -13.93 24.48 -27.22
N MET A 22 -14.67 24.81 -26.16
CA MET A 22 -15.40 26.09 -26.03
C MET A 22 -14.48 27.30 -25.93
N VAL A 23 -13.37 27.15 -25.20
CA VAL A 23 -12.38 28.22 -25.03
C VAL A 23 -11.39 28.22 -26.18
N ASN A 24 -11.32 27.18 -27.02
CA ASN A 24 -10.31 27.00 -28.07
C ASN A 24 -8.88 27.04 -27.51
N VAL A 25 -8.59 26.16 -26.54
CA VAL A 25 -7.22 25.93 -26.03
C VAL A 25 -6.75 24.53 -26.38
N PRO A 26 -5.44 24.33 -26.64
CA PRO A 26 -4.91 23.02 -26.95
C PRO A 26 -4.82 22.11 -25.72
N ARG A 27 -4.69 22.69 -24.52
CA ARG A 27 -4.42 21.94 -23.29
C ARG A 27 -5.21 22.50 -22.11
N CYS A 28 -6.06 21.65 -21.55
CA CYS A 28 -6.83 21.89 -20.34
C CYS A 28 -6.67 20.68 -19.44
N SER A 29 -6.41 20.89 -18.15
CA SER A 29 -6.26 19.80 -17.19
C SER A 29 -6.83 20.17 -15.84
N ILE A 30 -7.31 19.17 -15.11
CA ILE A 30 -7.68 19.30 -13.71
C ILE A 30 -6.59 18.63 -12.88
N ILE A 31 -6.13 19.36 -11.88
CA ILE A 31 -5.05 18.95 -10.98
C ILE A 31 -5.64 18.94 -9.58
N SER A 32 -5.67 17.76 -8.94
CA SER A 32 -6.05 17.63 -7.53
C SER A 32 -4.87 18.00 -6.63
N ILE A 33 -5.17 18.71 -5.55
CA ILE A 33 -4.21 19.15 -4.55
C ILE A 33 -4.68 18.61 -3.21
N ASP A 34 -3.75 18.01 -2.46
CA ASP A 34 -4.03 17.59 -1.09
C ASP A 34 -3.83 18.80 -0.18
N PRO A 35 -4.88 19.29 0.53
CA PRO A 35 -4.76 20.44 1.42
C PRO A 35 -3.75 20.24 2.56
N LEU A 36 -3.33 18.99 2.80
CA LEU A 36 -2.33 18.63 3.80
C LEU A 36 -0.91 18.47 3.23
N SER A 37 -0.74 18.50 1.90
CA SER A 37 0.55 18.28 1.21
C SER A 37 0.76 19.27 0.07
N TYR A 38 1.28 20.45 0.41
CA TYR A 38 1.44 21.59 -0.51
C TYR A 38 2.59 21.48 -1.53
N ASN A 39 3.42 20.44 -1.48
CA ASN A 39 4.58 20.31 -2.38
C ASN A 39 4.32 19.41 -3.59
N THR A 40 3.22 18.65 -3.59
CA THR A 40 2.89 17.70 -4.66
C THR A 40 1.43 17.82 -5.03
N ALA A 41 1.15 17.71 -6.33
CA ALA A 41 -0.22 17.63 -6.83
C ALA A 41 -0.37 16.46 -7.80
N THR A 42 -1.60 16.13 -8.16
CA THR A 42 -1.90 15.01 -9.06
C THR A 42 -2.75 15.49 -10.22
N VAL A 43 -2.26 15.33 -11.45
CA VAL A 43 -3.08 15.54 -12.65
C VAL A 43 -4.10 14.41 -12.72
N ILE A 44 -5.38 14.73 -12.54
CA ILE A 44 -6.46 13.74 -12.50
C ILE A 44 -7.22 13.62 -13.82
N SER A 45 -7.13 14.65 -14.68
CA SER A 45 -7.74 14.62 -16.01
C SER A 45 -7.09 15.63 -16.95
N THR A 46 -7.04 15.32 -18.26
CA THR A 46 -6.51 16.20 -19.31
C THR A 46 -7.39 16.15 -20.55
N SER A 47 -7.44 17.23 -21.33
CA SER A 47 -8.17 17.29 -22.60
C SER A 47 -7.46 16.56 -23.74
N GLU A 48 -6.15 16.30 -23.62
CA GLU A 48 -5.33 15.69 -24.68
C GLU A 48 -5.55 14.18 -24.76
N ASP A 49 -5.65 13.51 -23.62
CA ASP A 49 -5.77 12.05 -23.55
C ASP A 49 -6.64 11.63 -22.35
N PRO A 50 -7.74 10.90 -22.56
CA PRO A 50 -8.59 10.37 -21.48
C PRO A 50 -7.90 9.33 -20.60
N MET A 51 -6.83 8.69 -21.07
CA MET A 51 -6.07 7.70 -20.29
C MET A 51 -5.07 8.35 -19.34
N ILE A 52 -4.68 9.61 -19.59
CA ILE A 52 -3.78 10.34 -18.70
C ILE A 52 -4.53 10.73 -17.41
N SER A 53 -4.24 9.99 -16.34
CA SER A 53 -4.70 10.27 -14.99
C SER A 53 -3.64 9.86 -13.97
N LYS A 54 -3.70 10.43 -12.77
CA LYS A 54 -2.85 10.09 -11.61
C LYS A 54 -1.36 10.38 -11.80
N ILE A 55 -1.00 11.34 -12.66
CA ILE A 55 0.38 11.80 -12.78
C ILE A 55 0.69 12.72 -11.61
N LYS A 56 1.66 12.33 -10.78
CA LYS A 56 2.17 13.18 -9.70
C LYS A 56 3.10 14.25 -10.27
N ILE A 57 2.89 15.49 -9.84
CA ILE A 57 3.71 16.65 -10.18
C ILE A 57 4.27 17.29 -8.91
N ASP A 58 5.47 17.83 -9.03
CA ASP A 58 6.14 18.61 -7.99
C ASP A 58 5.79 20.08 -8.17
N LEU A 59 5.04 20.66 -7.23
CA LEU A 59 4.53 22.04 -7.34
C LEU A 59 5.65 23.09 -7.36
N ARG A 60 6.87 22.75 -6.94
CA ARG A 60 8.04 23.65 -7.07
C ARG A 60 8.38 23.98 -8.52
N LYS A 61 7.92 23.17 -9.48
CA LYS A 61 8.09 23.38 -10.93
C LYS A 61 6.92 24.12 -11.58
N TYR A 62 5.91 24.51 -10.80
CA TYR A 62 4.68 25.16 -11.28
C TYR A 62 4.34 26.38 -10.41
N PRO A 63 5.15 27.45 -10.46
CA PRO A 63 4.96 28.65 -9.63
C PRO A 63 3.59 29.33 -9.85
N GLU A 64 2.99 29.21 -11.03
CA GLU A 64 1.65 29.69 -11.33
C GLU A 64 0.54 28.92 -10.59
N ILE A 65 0.71 27.60 -10.45
CA ILE A 65 -0.24 26.77 -9.68
C ILE A 65 -0.07 27.09 -8.21
N LYS A 66 1.17 27.16 -7.73
CA LYS A 66 1.46 27.51 -6.34
C LYS A 66 0.85 28.86 -5.95
N LYS A 67 1.04 29.90 -6.78
CA LYS A 67 0.44 31.23 -6.54
C LYS A 67 -1.09 31.18 -6.48
N ALA A 68 -1.74 30.43 -7.36
CA ALA A 68 -3.20 30.31 -7.37
C ALA A 68 -3.73 29.61 -6.10
N VAL A 69 -2.97 28.63 -5.59
CA VAL A 69 -3.31 27.87 -4.38
C VAL A 69 -3.09 28.71 -3.12
N ASP A 70 -1.90 29.30 -2.99
CA ASP A 70 -1.49 30.08 -1.81
C ASP A 70 -2.41 31.31 -1.62
N ASN A 71 -2.78 31.98 -2.72
CA ASN A 71 -3.62 33.18 -2.68
C ASN A 71 -5.12 32.90 -2.83
N LYS A 72 -5.51 31.68 -3.19
CA LYS A 72 -6.91 31.30 -3.51
C LYS A 72 -7.53 32.17 -4.61
N GLU A 73 -6.71 32.58 -5.59
CA GLU A 73 -7.10 33.51 -6.65
C GLU A 73 -6.80 32.95 -8.06
N VAL A 74 -7.54 33.46 -9.04
CA VAL A 74 -7.28 33.16 -10.46
C VAL A 74 -5.97 33.81 -10.90
N VAL A 75 -5.04 33.00 -11.42
CA VAL A 75 -3.76 33.47 -11.96
C VAL A 75 -3.82 33.47 -13.48
N ILE A 76 -3.53 34.61 -14.11
CA ILE A 76 -3.53 34.79 -15.56
C ILE A 76 -2.15 35.30 -15.99
N ILE A 77 -1.49 34.55 -16.85
CA ILE A 77 -0.20 34.90 -17.44
C ILE A 77 -0.41 35.07 -18.93
N LYS A 78 -0.30 36.32 -19.40
CA LYS A 78 -0.55 36.68 -20.81
C LYS A 78 0.62 36.35 -21.73
N ASP A 79 1.85 36.45 -21.20
CA ASP A 79 3.10 36.20 -21.93
C ASP A 79 4.09 35.41 -21.05
N ALA A 80 3.91 34.10 -20.98
CA ALA A 80 4.68 33.21 -20.12
C ALA A 80 6.20 33.24 -20.36
N PRO A 81 6.71 33.38 -21.60
CA PRO A 81 8.15 33.56 -21.83
C PRO A 81 8.78 34.81 -21.20
N ASN A 82 7.99 35.85 -20.91
CA ASN A 82 8.47 37.13 -20.38
C ASN A 82 7.93 37.46 -18.97
N ASP A 83 7.04 36.62 -18.42
CA ASP A 83 6.44 36.85 -17.11
C ASP A 83 7.44 36.59 -15.96
N PRO A 84 7.62 37.54 -15.02
CA PRO A 84 8.53 37.36 -13.89
C PRO A 84 8.27 36.11 -13.04
N LEU A 85 7.01 35.68 -12.92
CA LEU A 85 6.65 34.48 -12.15
C LEU A 85 7.28 33.21 -12.74
N MET A 86 7.57 33.21 -14.04
CA MET A 86 8.08 32.06 -14.78
C MET A 86 9.62 32.00 -14.84
N LYS A 87 10.33 32.96 -14.23
CA LYS A 87 11.79 33.11 -14.35
C LYS A 87 12.56 31.81 -14.07
N ASP A 88 12.22 31.10 -13.01
CA ASP A 88 12.92 29.89 -12.57
C ASP A 88 12.60 28.65 -13.42
N VAL A 89 11.51 28.71 -14.20
CA VAL A 89 11.04 27.60 -15.05
C VAL A 89 11.04 27.96 -16.55
N ILE A 90 11.64 29.10 -16.92
CA ILE A 90 11.57 29.67 -18.27
C ILE A 90 12.08 28.73 -19.37
N LYS A 91 13.09 27.91 -19.07
CA LYS A 91 13.61 26.90 -20.01
C LYS A 91 12.52 25.90 -20.39
N HIS A 92 11.73 25.42 -19.43
CA HIS A 92 10.62 24.52 -19.68
C HIS A 92 9.49 25.20 -20.45
N ILE A 93 9.14 26.44 -20.10
CA ILE A 93 8.14 27.25 -20.81
C ILE A 93 8.48 27.39 -22.29
N LYS A 94 9.73 27.77 -22.60
CA LYS A 94 10.22 27.92 -23.99
C LYS A 94 10.25 26.60 -24.74
N THR A 95 10.78 25.52 -24.14
CA THR A 95 10.83 24.19 -24.77
C THR A 95 9.44 23.65 -25.12
N LEU A 96 8.45 23.88 -24.26
CA LEU A 96 7.07 23.44 -24.48
C LEU A 96 6.25 24.40 -25.37
N GLY A 97 6.84 25.54 -25.78
CA GLY A 97 6.18 26.55 -26.59
C GLY A 97 4.97 27.20 -25.93
N ILE A 98 4.95 27.28 -24.59
CA ILE A 98 3.83 27.85 -23.82
C ILE A 98 3.84 29.37 -23.97
N LYS A 99 2.69 29.94 -24.34
CA LYS A 99 2.53 31.39 -24.60
C LYS A 99 1.70 32.07 -23.51
N SER A 100 0.52 31.56 -23.22
CA SER A 100 -0.33 32.06 -22.13
C SER A 100 -0.82 30.93 -21.25
N ILE A 101 -1.06 31.24 -19.97
CA ILE A 101 -1.50 30.31 -18.93
C ILE A 101 -2.64 30.94 -18.15
N ILE A 102 -3.63 30.14 -17.80
CA ILE A 102 -4.62 30.48 -16.79
C ILE A 102 -4.75 29.33 -15.79
N VAL A 103 -4.71 29.67 -14.52
CA VAL A 103 -4.92 28.75 -13.40
C VAL A 103 -6.10 29.26 -12.60
N ILE A 104 -7.09 28.40 -12.41
CA ILE A 104 -8.28 28.70 -11.63
C ILE A 104 -8.31 27.73 -10.44
N PRO A 105 -8.28 28.24 -9.20
CA PRO A 105 -8.41 27.38 -8.03
C PRO A 105 -9.82 26.79 -8.00
N ILE A 106 -9.89 25.50 -7.67
CA ILE A 106 -11.12 24.79 -7.40
C ILE A 106 -11.24 24.72 -5.88
N ILE A 107 -12.19 25.49 -5.34
CA ILE A 107 -12.34 25.71 -3.91
C ILE A 107 -13.54 24.90 -3.40
N PHE A 108 -13.38 24.27 -2.24
CA PHE A 108 -14.44 23.60 -1.52
C PHE A 108 -14.29 23.87 -0.02
N ASN A 109 -15.33 24.42 0.62
CA ASN A 109 -15.29 24.86 2.03
C ASN A 109 -14.05 25.70 2.37
N ASP A 110 -13.82 26.77 1.59
CA ASP A 110 -12.67 27.68 1.69
C ASP A 110 -11.29 27.06 1.45
N GLU A 111 -11.17 25.77 1.16
CA GLU A 111 -9.90 25.11 0.85
C GLU A 111 -9.72 24.85 -0.64
N VAL A 112 -8.50 25.02 -1.15
CA VAL A 112 -8.18 24.72 -2.55
C VAL A 112 -7.92 23.22 -2.70
N ILE A 113 -8.89 22.50 -3.25
CA ILE A 113 -8.84 21.04 -3.44
C ILE A 113 -8.30 20.64 -4.82
N GLY A 114 -8.09 21.63 -5.69
CA GLY A 114 -7.50 21.44 -7.00
C GLY A 114 -7.36 22.73 -7.78
N THR A 115 -6.87 22.61 -9.00
CA THR A 115 -6.83 23.70 -9.97
C THR A 115 -7.29 23.22 -11.33
N LEU A 116 -7.98 24.10 -12.04
CA LEU A 116 -8.21 23.99 -13.47
C LEU A 116 -7.10 24.77 -14.17
N PHE A 117 -6.30 24.06 -14.96
CA PHE A 117 -5.06 24.55 -15.55
C PHE A 117 -5.16 24.51 -17.08
N LEU A 118 -5.13 25.68 -17.71
CA LEU A 118 -5.17 25.80 -19.17
C LEU A 118 -3.90 26.50 -19.65
N LYS A 119 -3.36 26.03 -20.77
CA LYS A 119 -2.21 26.64 -21.43
C LYS A 119 -2.39 26.67 -22.94
N THR A 120 -1.92 27.73 -23.56
CA THR A 120 -1.88 27.86 -25.02
C THR A 120 -0.47 27.68 -25.55
N SER A 121 -0.38 27.03 -26.71
CA SER A 121 0.79 27.03 -27.56
C SER A 121 0.39 27.60 -28.93
N LYS A 122 1.31 28.27 -29.62
CA LYS A 122 1.17 28.82 -30.98
C LYS A 122 0.38 30.12 -31.16
N ILE A 123 -0.64 30.43 -30.35
CA ILE A 123 -1.41 31.69 -30.48
C ILE A 123 -1.08 32.61 -29.31
N SER A 124 -0.55 33.81 -29.59
CA SER A 124 -0.52 34.89 -28.59
C SER A 124 -1.93 35.44 -28.45
N ARG A 125 -2.70 34.90 -27.51
CA ARG A 125 -4.02 35.43 -27.17
C ARG A 125 -4.20 35.53 -25.67
N THR A 126 -4.94 36.56 -25.28
CA THR A 126 -5.41 36.79 -23.92
C THR A 126 -6.81 36.20 -23.76
N PHE A 127 -7.09 35.58 -22.61
CA PHE A 127 -8.43 35.13 -22.26
C PHE A 127 -9.35 36.34 -22.02
N THR A 128 -10.53 36.31 -22.62
CA THR A 128 -11.60 37.29 -22.41
C THR A 128 -12.30 37.07 -21.07
N LYS A 129 -12.98 38.10 -20.55
CA LYS A 129 -13.76 37.99 -19.31
C LYS A 129 -14.83 36.90 -19.37
N LYS A 130 -15.44 36.69 -20.55
CA LYS A 130 -16.44 35.63 -20.77
C LYS A 130 -15.81 34.24 -20.67
N GLU A 131 -14.65 34.02 -21.27
CA GLU A 131 -13.91 32.75 -21.17
C GLU A 131 -13.47 32.46 -19.74
N ILE A 132 -12.96 33.47 -19.01
CA ILE A 132 -12.57 33.31 -17.59
C ILE A 132 -13.78 32.90 -16.74
N ASN A 133 -14.92 33.58 -16.89
CA ASN A 133 -16.14 33.25 -16.17
C ASN A 133 -16.64 31.82 -16.50
N LEU A 134 -16.52 31.40 -17.77
CA LEU A 134 -16.85 30.03 -18.17
C LEU A 134 -15.95 29.02 -17.46
N CYS A 135 -14.64 29.23 -17.48
CA CYS A 135 -13.70 28.35 -16.78
C CYS A 135 -13.96 28.29 -15.26
N ILE A 136 -14.31 29.41 -14.63
CA ILE A 136 -14.71 29.45 -13.21
C ILE A 136 -15.97 28.60 -12.97
N ALA A 137 -16.97 28.70 -13.84
CA ALA A 137 -18.18 27.88 -13.71
C ALA A 137 -17.89 26.37 -13.79
N PHE A 138 -17.01 25.96 -14.71
CA PHE A 138 -16.56 24.57 -14.83
C PHE A 138 -15.70 24.13 -13.63
N ALA A 139 -14.83 25.00 -13.11
CA ALA A 139 -14.06 24.75 -11.90
C ALA A 139 -15.00 24.48 -10.71
N ASN A 140 -16.00 25.33 -10.50
CA ASN A 140 -17.00 25.16 -9.44
C ASN A 140 -17.83 23.88 -9.63
N ALA A 141 -18.25 23.58 -10.86
CA ALA A 141 -18.97 22.33 -11.16
C ALA A 141 -18.12 21.07 -10.91
N SER A 142 -16.80 21.18 -11.06
CA SER A 142 -15.85 20.09 -10.79
C SER A 142 -15.57 19.89 -9.30
N ALA A 143 -15.78 20.90 -8.45
CA ALA A 143 -15.40 20.89 -7.04
C ALA A 143 -15.96 19.68 -6.28
N ASN A 144 -17.27 19.43 -6.39
CA ASN A 144 -17.92 18.28 -5.74
C ASN A 144 -17.34 16.93 -6.22
N ILE A 145 -17.04 16.80 -7.51
CA ILE A 145 -16.52 15.55 -8.09
C ILE A 145 -15.11 15.28 -7.56
N ILE A 146 -14.26 16.31 -7.54
CA ILE A 146 -12.88 16.22 -7.04
C ILE A 146 -12.88 15.93 -5.54
N TYR A 147 -13.72 16.64 -4.78
CA TYR A 147 -13.83 16.44 -3.34
C TYR A 147 -14.28 15.02 -2.99
N ASN A 148 -15.33 14.52 -3.66
CA ASN A 148 -15.81 13.16 -3.45
C ASN A 148 -14.73 12.13 -3.79
N ALA A 149 -14.02 12.30 -4.92
CA ALA A 149 -12.92 11.41 -5.28
C ALA A 149 -11.79 11.41 -4.22
N TYR A 150 -11.44 12.59 -3.69
CA TYR A 150 -10.46 12.76 -2.62
C TYR A 150 -10.88 12.03 -1.33
N ILE A 151 -12.11 12.26 -0.86
CA ILE A 151 -12.64 11.62 0.35
C ILE A 151 -12.71 10.10 0.18
N HIS A 152 -13.16 9.60 -0.96
CA HIS A 152 -13.18 8.16 -1.23
C HIS A 152 -11.79 7.54 -1.19
N GLU A 153 -10.78 8.18 -1.77
CA GLU A 153 -9.39 7.69 -1.71
C GLU A 153 -8.86 7.72 -0.27
N LYS A 154 -9.14 8.78 0.49
CA LYS A 154 -8.72 8.92 1.88
C LYS A 154 -9.34 7.86 2.78
N VAL A 155 -10.66 7.68 2.69
CA VAL A 155 -11.39 6.63 3.43
C VAL A 155 -10.86 5.25 3.08
N LYS A 156 -10.61 4.97 1.79
CA LYS A 156 -10.03 3.70 1.37
C LYS A 156 -8.66 3.45 1.99
N LYS A 157 -7.75 4.44 1.95
CA LYS A 157 -6.41 4.32 2.56
C LYS A 157 -6.47 4.07 4.06
N GLU A 158 -7.30 4.81 4.78
CA GLU A 158 -7.45 4.63 6.22
C GLU A 158 -8.10 3.28 6.56
N ARG A 159 -9.10 2.84 5.80
CA ARG A 159 -9.67 1.50 5.94
C ARG A 159 -8.62 0.42 5.72
N ASP A 160 -7.85 0.49 4.63
CA ASP A 160 -6.79 -0.49 4.33
C ASP A 160 -5.69 -0.48 5.41
N ARG A 161 -5.41 0.67 6.02
CA ARG A 161 -4.48 0.81 7.14
C ARG A 161 -5.04 0.16 8.41
N LEU A 162 -6.30 0.43 8.75
CA LEU A 162 -6.97 -0.15 9.91
C LEU A 162 -7.12 -1.67 9.77
N GLU A 163 -7.47 -2.16 8.59
CA GLU A 163 -7.52 -3.59 8.27
C GLU A 163 -6.17 -4.25 8.51
N LYS A 164 -5.07 -3.65 8.02
CA LYS A 164 -3.71 -4.15 8.29
C LYS A 164 -3.41 -4.20 9.79
N LEU A 165 -3.63 -3.10 10.51
CA LEU A 165 -3.39 -3.04 11.96
C LEU A 165 -4.20 -4.06 12.74
N ALA A 166 -5.44 -4.33 12.32
CA ALA A 166 -6.33 -5.29 12.98
C ALA A 166 -5.87 -6.75 12.82
N ILE A 167 -5.16 -7.07 11.73
CA ILE A 167 -4.78 -8.45 11.39
C ILE A 167 -3.28 -8.74 11.52
N THR A 168 -2.44 -7.74 11.79
CA THR A 168 -0.98 -7.94 11.91
C THR A 168 -0.45 -7.77 13.33
N ASP A 169 0.61 -8.50 13.66
CA ASP A 169 1.41 -8.28 14.87
C ASP A 169 2.31 -7.05 14.70
N TYR A 170 2.27 -6.13 15.67
CA TYR A 170 2.94 -4.83 15.59
C TYR A 170 4.46 -4.93 15.56
N LEU A 171 5.04 -5.97 16.20
CA LEU A 171 6.49 -6.13 16.28
C LEU A 171 7.05 -6.66 14.97
N THR A 172 6.45 -7.75 14.46
CA THR A 172 7.01 -8.56 13.36
C THR A 172 6.44 -8.20 11.98
N GLY A 173 5.25 -7.61 11.93
CA GLY A 173 4.50 -7.36 10.68
C GLY A 173 3.98 -8.65 10.01
N LEU A 174 4.00 -9.77 10.73
CA LEU A 174 3.29 -11.00 10.37
C LEU A 174 1.80 -10.86 10.68
N TYR A 175 1.00 -11.84 10.27
CA TYR A 175 -0.36 -11.91 10.79
C TYR A 175 -0.35 -12.13 12.31
N ASN A 176 -1.36 -11.62 12.99
CA ASN A 176 -1.57 -11.93 14.40
C ASN A 176 -2.33 -13.25 14.54
N VAL A 177 -2.31 -13.81 15.76
CA VAL A 177 -2.96 -15.07 16.08
C VAL A 177 -4.47 -15.06 15.78
N ARG A 178 -5.16 -13.93 15.99
CA ARG A 178 -6.59 -13.81 15.69
C ARG A 178 -6.87 -14.04 14.20
N TYR A 179 -6.08 -13.43 13.32
CA TYR A 179 -6.22 -13.63 11.87
C TYR A 179 -5.86 -15.06 11.45
N PHE A 180 -4.87 -15.67 12.09
CA PHE A 180 -4.54 -17.07 11.85
C PHE A 180 -5.74 -18.00 12.08
N TYR A 181 -6.45 -17.85 13.20
CA TYR A 181 -7.65 -18.66 13.49
C TYR A 181 -8.75 -18.51 12.44
N VAL A 182 -8.97 -17.29 11.94
CA VAL A 182 -9.93 -17.05 10.85
C VAL A 182 -9.55 -17.86 9.61
N ARG A 183 -8.27 -17.77 9.20
CA ARG A 183 -7.76 -18.49 8.03
C ARG A 183 -7.74 -20.00 8.23
N LEU A 184 -7.38 -20.47 9.41
CA LEU A 184 -7.41 -21.89 9.76
C LEU A 184 -8.81 -22.46 9.60
N LYS A 185 -9.84 -21.79 10.13
CA LYS A 185 -11.23 -22.23 9.99
C LYS A 185 -11.67 -22.32 8.52
N GLU A 186 -11.33 -21.32 7.72
CA GLU A 186 -11.62 -21.30 6.28
C GLU A 186 -10.95 -22.45 5.53
N GLU A 187 -9.63 -22.65 5.74
CA GLU A 187 -8.87 -23.68 5.05
C GLU A 187 -9.20 -25.09 5.53
N PHE A 188 -9.53 -25.27 6.80
CA PHE A 188 -9.99 -26.54 7.34
C PHE A 188 -11.35 -26.94 6.78
N SER A 189 -12.29 -25.97 6.63
CA SER A 189 -13.56 -26.21 5.95
C SER A 189 -13.37 -26.62 4.48
N ARG A 190 -12.45 -25.94 3.76
CA ARG A 190 -12.08 -26.31 2.38
C ARG A 190 -11.47 -27.71 2.30
N THR A 191 -10.60 -28.05 3.24
CA THR A 191 -9.99 -29.37 3.38
C THR A 191 -11.04 -30.46 3.52
N LYS A 192 -12.00 -30.29 4.45
CA LYS A 192 -13.11 -31.24 4.61
C LYS A 192 -14.00 -31.36 3.37
N ARG A 193 -14.27 -30.24 2.70
CA ARG A 193 -15.16 -30.21 1.52
C ARG A 193 -14.54 -30.84 0.28
N TYR A 194 -13.27 -30.57 0.02
CA TYR A 194 -12.60 -30.92 -1.23
C TYR A 194 -11.56 -32.03 -1.09
N ASN A 195 -11.37 -32.57 0.12
CA ASN A 195 -10.36 -33.56 0.44
C ASN A 195 -8.94 -33.14 0.01
N ILE A 196 -8.62 -31.86 0.22
CA ILE A 196 -7.29 -31.29 -0.05
C ILE A 196 -6.42 -31.34 1.21
N PRO A 197 -5.11 -31.61 1.11
CA PRO A 197 -4.26 -31.74 2.29
C PRO A 197 -3.98 -30.36 2.92
N LEU A 198 -3.94 -30.32 4.25
CA LEU A 198 -3.65 -29.12 5.03
C LEU A 198 -2.69 -29.49 6.17
N CYS A 199 -1.60 -28.75 6.31
CA CYS A 199 -0.66 -28.94 7.41
C CYS A 199 -0.47 -27.64 8.20
N CYS A 200 -0.18 -27.80 9.49
CA CYS A 200 0.14 -26.76 10.44
C CYS A 200 1.54 -27.03 11.00
N ILE A 201 2.35 -25.97 11.10
CA ILE A 201 3.68 -26.03 11.69
C ILE A 201 3.73 -25.01 12.83
N MET A 202 3.98 -25.47 14.04
CA MET A 202 4.33 -24.62 15.18
C MET A 202 5.84 -24.50 15.25
N ILE A 203 6.37 -23.29 15.39
CA ILE A 203 7.80 -22.97 15.37
C ILE A 203 8.12 -22.12 16.60
N ASP A 204 9.22 -22.41 17.28
CA ASP A 204 9.68 -21.65 18.44
C ASP A 204 11.18 -21.39 18.36
N VAL A 205 11.59 -20.19 18.76
CA VAL A 205 13.00 -19.79 18.76
C VAL A 205 13.70 -20.36 19.99
N ASP A 206 14.65 -21.25 19.73
CA ASP A 206 15.34 -21.96 20.80
C ASP A 206 16.15 -20.99 21.67
N HIS A 207 15.98 -21.11 22.98
CA HIS A 207 16.72 -20.33 23.98
C HIS A 207 16.58 -18.79 23.81
N PHE A 208 15.47 -18.29 23.27
CA PHE A 208 15.29 -16.85 23.03
C PHE A 208 15.39 -16.01 24.31
N LYS A 209 14.98 -16.54 25.47
CA LYS A 209 15.22 -15.90 26.77
C LYS A 209 16.70 -15.57 27.00
N LYS A 210 17.64 -16.46 26.63
CA LYS A 210 19.09 -16.22 26.76
C LYS A 210 19.54 -15.03 25.90
N ILE A 211 18.94 -14.85 24.72
CA ILE A 211 19.21 -13.70 23.85
C ILE A 211 18.75 -12.41 24.54
N ASN A 212 17.52 -12.39 25.09
CA ASN A 212 17.01 -11.24 25.83
C ASN A 212 17.86 -10.92 27.06
N ASP A 213 18.25 -11.94 27.83
CA ASP A 213 19.05 -11.76 29.05
C ASP A 213 20.48 -11.26 28.72
N SER A 214 21.04 -11.68 27.57
CA SER A 214 22.41 -11.32 27.17
C SER A 214 22.53 -9.99 26.42
N TYR A 215 21.49 -9.60 25.66
CA TYR A 215 21.53 -8.44 24.76
C TYR A 215 20.42 -7.40 25.01
N GLY A 216 19.49 -7.69 25.91
CA GLY A 216 18.31 -6.88 26.19
C GLY A 216 17.17 -7.09 25.19
N HIS A 217 15.95 -6.81 25.65
CA HIS A 217 14.72 -7.00 24.87
C HIS A 217 14.71 -6.27 23.52
N ARG A 218 15.36 -5.11 23.42
CA ARG A 218 15.43 -4.36 22.15
C ARG A 218 16.16 -5.15 21.06
N ILE A 219 17.18 -5.94 21.41
CA ILE A 219 17.91 -6.77 20.46
C ILE A 219 17.11 -8.03 20.14
N GLY A 220 16.46 -8.64 21.13
CA GLY A 220 15.50 -9.73 20.90
C GLY A 220 14.39 -9.33 19.92
N ASP A 221 13.82 -8.15 20.07
CA ASP A 221 12.81 -7.60 19.16
C ASP A 221 13.33 -7.45 17.71
N ILE A 222 14.59 -7.02 17.55
CA ILE A 222 15.22 -6.93 16.22
C ILE A 222 15.42 -8.32 15.62
N VAL A 223 15.86 -9.28 16.43
CA VAL A 223 16.00 -10.69 16.03
C VAL A 223 14.65 -11.25 15.55
N LEU A 224 13.56 -11.06 16.31
CA LEU A 224 12.24 -11.54 15.92
C LEU A 224 11.76 -10.90 14.62
N ARG A 225 11.99 -9.60 14.43
CA ARG A 225 11.67 -8.92 13.16
C ARG A 225 12.43 -9.53 11.98
N GLU A 226 13.74 -9.72 12.14
CA GLU A 226 14.59 -10.27 11.09
C GLU A 226 14.22 -11.71 10.74
N LEU A 227 14.03 -12.56 11.76
CA LEU A 227 13.56 -13.94 11.60
C LEU A 227 12.19 -14.01 10.91
N SER A 228 11.26 -13.13 11.30
CA SER A 228 9.93 -13.05 10.69
C SER A 228 10.01 -12.74 9.19
N GLN A 229 10.84 -11.77 8.80
CA GLN A 229 11.04 -11.44 7.38
C GLN A 229 11.73 -12.57 6.62
N LEU A 230 12.65 -13.28 7.27
CA LEU A 230 13.35 -14.43 6.71
C LEU A 230 12.38 -15.56 6.38
N ILE A 231 11.51 -15.96 7.33
CA ILE A 231 10.48 -16.97 7.07
C ILE A 231 9.50 -16.48 5.99
N LYS A 232 9.01 -15.25 6.10
CA LYS A 232 8.00 -14.69 5.17
C LYS A 232 8.46 -14.67 3.71
N ARG A 233 9.75 -14.50 3.44
CA ARG A 233 10.32 -14.54 2.07
C ARG A 233 10.45 -15.95 1.51
N ASN A 234 10.36 -16.99 2.34
CA ASN A 234 10.61 -18.40 1.98
C ASN A 234 9.35 -19.27 1.99
N ILE A 235 8.18 -18.64 2.17
CA ILE A 235 6.86 -19.26 2.08
C ILE A 235 6.11 -18.73 0.84
N ARG A 236 5.08 -19.45 0.41
CA ARG A 236 4.23 -19.06 -0.73
C ARG A 236 3.21 -18.01 -0.28
N LYS A 237 2.65 -17.28 -1.24
CA LYS A 237 1.54 -16.34 -0.98
C LYS A 237 0.28 -17.01 -0.39
N SER A 238 0.09 -18.30 -0.66
CA SER A 238 -1.03 -19.09 -0.13
C SER A 238 -0.84 -19.51 1.32
N ASP A 239 0.41 -19.54 1.81
CA ASP A 239 0.73 -19.97 3.16
C ASP A 239 0.40 -18.83 4.14
N VAL A 240 -0.06 -19.18 5.35
CA VAL A 240 -0.43 -18.18 6.37
C VAL A 240 0.56 -18.27 7.52
N LEU A 241 1.44 -17.28 7.60
CA LEU A 241 2.40 -17.14 8.70
C LEU A 241 1.92 -16.09 9.69
N ALA A 242 1.81 -16.49 10.95
CA ALA A 242 1.43 -15.61 12.04
C ALA A 242 2.39 -15.72 13.23
N ARG A 243 2.46 -14.66 14.04
CA ARG A 243 3.07 -14.73 15.36
C ARG A 243 2.02 -15.27 16.34
N TYR A 244 2.32 -16.41 16.95
CA TYR A 244 1.41 -17.11 17.86
C TYR A 244 1.58 -16.61 19.29
N GLY A 245 2.84 -16.47 19.73
CA GLY A 245 3.22 -16.07 21.08
C GLY A 245 4.41 -15.10 21.09
N GLY A 246 5.11 -15.03 22.23
CA GLY A 246 6.27 -14.14 22.40
C GLY A 246 7.38 -14.44 21.38
N GLU A 247 7.83 -15.69 21.34
CA GLU A 247 8.88 -16.19 20.45
C GLU A 247 8.40 -17.34 19.54
N GLU A 248 7.08 -17.52 19.49
CA GLU A 248 6.41 -18.60 18.78
C GLU A 248 5.74 -18.09 17.51
N PHE A 249 5.91 -18.86 16.44
CA PHE A 249 5.35 -18.62 15.12
C PHE A 249 4.54 -19.83 14.68
N ILE A 250 3.47 -19.58 13.94
CA ILE A 250 2.63 -20.63 13.41
C ILE A 250 2.44 -20.45 11.91
N LEU A 251 2.56 -21.54 11.17
CA LEU A 251 2.50 -21.56 9.72
C LEU A 251 1.45 -22.56 9.24
N LEU A 252 0.44 -22.06 8.54
CA LEU A 252 -0.58 -22.87 7.87
C LEU A 252 -0.17 -23.08 6.42
N LEU A 253 -0.22 -24.33 5.96
CA LEU A 253 0.17 -24.75 4.62
C LEU A 253 -1.03 -25.39 3.89
N PRO A 254 -1.89 -24.59 3.23
CA PRO A 254 -2.97 -25.13 2.40
C PRO A 254 -2.44 -25.94 1.23
N ASN A 255 -3.18 -26.97 0.82
CA ASN A 255 -2.84 -27.86 -0.28
C ASN A 255 -1.39 -28.39 -0.20
N THR A 256 -1.00 -28.88 0.97
CA THR A 256 0.36 -29.34 1.23
C THR A 256 0.34 -30.68 1.94
N SER A 257 0.98 -31.69 1.34
CA SER A 257 1.16 -33.01 1.95
C SER A 257 2.13 -32.96 3.14
N LEU A 258 2.11 -33.99 3.98
CA LEU A 258 3.04 -34.14 5.09
C LEU A 258 4.50 -34.06 4.63
N ASP A 259 4.89 -34.80 3.59
CA ASP A 259 6.27 -34.79 3.07
C ASP A 259 6.72 -33.39 2.64
N SER A 260 5.84 -32.66 1.95
CA SER A 260 6.11 -31.28 1.54
C SER A 260 6.22 -30.33 2.73
N ALA A 261 5.42 -30.55 3.78
CA ALA A 261 5.48 -29.78 5.01
C ALA A 261 6.78 -30.03 5.77
N ILE A 262 7.26 -31.27 5.83
CA ILE A 262 8.56 -31.64 6.44
C ILE A 262 9.70 -30.93 5.71
N VAL A 263 9.74 -31.02 4.38
CA VAL A 263 10.76 -30.35 3.56
C VAL A 263 10.73 -28.84 3.81
N LYS A 264 9.53 -28.24 3.88
CA LYS A 264 9.38 -26.80 4.15
C LYS A 264 9.89 -26.43 5.55
N ALA A 265 9.54 -27.20 6.58
CA ALA A 265 9.98 -26.98 7.96
C ALA A 265 11.50 -27.07 8.10
N GLU A 266 12.11 -28.12 7.53
CA GLU A 266 13.56 -28.31 7.55
C GLU A 266 14.30 -27.20 6.80
N ASN A 267 13.77 -26.76 5.66
CA ASN A 267 14.35 -25.64 4.92
C ASN A 267 14.30 -24.34 5.74
N ILE A 268 13.18 -24.05 6.41
CA ILE A 268 13.06 -22.89 7.30
C ILE A 268 14.06 -22.98 8.46
N ARG A 269 14.16 -24.15 9.10
CA ARG A 269 15.08 -24.38 10.21
C ARG A 269 16.54 -24.16 9.81
N LYS A 270 16.98 -24.79 8.72
CA LYS A 270 18.34 -24.63 8.18
C LYS A 270 18.63 -23.19 7.80
N LEU A 271 17.69 -22.54 7.11
CA LEU A 271 17.79 -21.14 6.73
C LEU A 271 18.03 -20.23 7.95
N ILE A 272 17.29 -20.43 9.04
CA ILE A 272 17.47 -19.63 10.26
C ILE A 272 18.82 -19.91 10.91
N LYS A 273 19.22 -21.18 10.99
CA LYS A 273 20.51 -21.59 11.56
C LYS A 273 21.71 -21.01 10.80
N GLU A 274 21.62 -20.91 9.48
CA GLU A 274 22.67 -20.39 8.61
C GLU A 274 22.66 -18.85 8.49
N HIS A 275 21.58 -18.20 8.95
CA HIS A 275 21.43 -16.76 8.82
C HIS A 275 22.29 -15.99 9.83
N SER A 276 23.03 -14.99 9.34
CA SER A 276 23.86 -14.13 10.18
C SER A 276 23.07 -12.92 10.67
N PHE A 277 22.60 -12.98 11.93
CA PHE A 277 21.94 -11.88 12.61
C PHE A 277 22.97 -10.82 13.01
N LYS A 278 23.00 -9.69 12.30
CA LYS A 278 24.03 -8.64 12.46
C LYS A 278 24.11 -8.01 13.84
N THR A 279 23.00 -8.05 14.59
CA THR A 279 22.92 -7.51 15.95
C THR A 279 23.51 -8.42 17.02
N LEU A 280 23.81 -9.67 16.68
CA LEU A 280 24.43 -10.64 17.58
C LEU A 280 25.95 -10.73 17.36
N ARG A 281 26.68 -11.27 18.35
CA ARG A 281 28.11 -11.53 18.21
C ARG A 281 28.35 -12.57 17.10
N LYS A 282 29.49 -12.47 16.40
CA LYS A 282 29.89 -13.28 15.22
C LYS A 282 29.85 -14.83 15.37
N LYS A 283 29.47 -15.38 16.52
CA LYS A 283 29.40 -16.84 16.78
C LYS A 283 28.09 -17.31 17.41
N GLU A 284 27.16 -16.40 17.69
CA GLU A 284 25.89 -16.78 18.30
C GLU A 284 24.88 -17.15 17.22
N LEU A 285 24.56 -18.44 17.17
CA LEU A 285 23.61 -19.00 16.21
C LEU A 285 22.22 -18.99 16.83
N ILE A 286 21.23 -18.66 16.00
CA ILE A 286 19.82 -18.78 16.37
C ILE A 286 19.31 -20.05 15.72
N THR A 287 18.70 -20.92 16.51
CA THR A 287 18.02 -22.12 16.01
C THR A 287 16.54 -22.05 16.34
N VAL A 288 15.76 -22.86 15.64
CA VAL A 288 14.34 -23.05 15.92
C VAL A 288 14.04 -24.53 16.04
N SER A 289 13.09 -24.84 16.90
CA SER A 289 12.42 -26.13 16.91
C SER A 289 11.06 -25.99 16.23
N ALA A 290 10.62 -27.04 15.53
CA ALA A 290 9.32 -27.04 14.86
C ALA A 290 8.54 -28.34 15.07
N GLY A 291 7.23 -28.24 15.19
CA GLY A 291 6.29 -29.34 15.29
C GLY A 291 5.25 -29.30 14.17
N ILE A 292 5.00 -30.44 13.52
CA ILE A 292 4.10 -30.54 12.37
C ILE A 292 2.89 -31.40 12.72
N ALA A 293 1.69 -30.94 12.35
CA ALA A 293 0.48 -31.76 12.28
C ALA A 293 -0.23 -31.55 10.96
N CYS A 294 -0.89 -32.58 10.43
CA CYS A 294 -1.61 -32.51 9.15
C CYS A 294 -3.02 -33.08 9.28
N SER A 295 -3.94 -32.55 8.47
CA SER A 295 -5.36 -32.94 8.44
C SER A 295 -5.58 -34.40 8.07
N SER A 296 -4.60 -35.05 7.47
CA SER A 296 -4.61 -36.47 7.16
C SER A 296 -4.42 -37.38 8.39
N ASN A 297 -3.97 -36.85 9.53
CA ASN A 297 -3.86 -37.63 10.76
C ASN A 297 -5.26 -37.90 11.35
N LYS A 298 -5.57 -39.16 11.63
CA LYS A 298 -6.88 -39.60 12.14
C LYS A 298 -7.30 -38.96 13.48
N LYS A 299 -6.35 -38.42 14.24
CA LYS A 299 -6.62 -37.72 15.49
C LYS A 299 -7.12 -36.29 15.28
N VAL A 300 -6.99 -35.72 14.07
CA VAL A 300 -7.50 -34.38 13.73
C VAL A 300 -8.99 -34.47 13.41
N LYS A 301 -9.85 -34.01 14.31
CA LYS A 301 -11.31 -33.97 14.18
C LYS A 301 -11.84 -32.55 13.97
N SER A 302 -11.16 -31.57 14.56
CA SER A 302 -11.44 -30.13 14.44
C SER A 302 -10.22 -29.36 13.93
N GLU A 303 -10.42 -28.09 13.59
CA GLU A 303 -9.34 -27.16 13.27
C GLU A 303 -8.37 -26.95 14.44
N ASP A 304 -8.86 -26.91 15.68
CA ASP A 304 -8.05 -26.69 16.88
C ASP A 304 -7.12 -27.87 17.18
N ASP A 305 -7.49 -29.08 16.74
CA ASP A 305 -6.62 -30.25 16.85
C ASP A 305 -5.33 -30.04 16.04
N LEU A 306 -5.36 -29.36 14.89
CA LEU A 306 -4.13 -29.10 14.12
C LEU A 306 -3.11 -28.28 14.91
N ILE A 307 -3.59 -27.27 15.65
CA ILE A 307 -2.72 -26.44 16.49
C ILE A 307 -2.19 -27.28 17.64
N THR A 308 -3.08 -27.90 18.41
CA THR A 308 -2.74 -28.69 19.61
C THR A 308 -1.75 -29.82 19.32
N LEU A 309 -1.95 -30.53 18.22
CA LEU A 309 -1.07 -31.62 17.82
C LEU A 309 0.27 -31.11 17.27
N SER A 310 0.29 -29.98 16.56
CA SER A 310 1.54 -29.34 16.11
C SER A 310 2.38 -28.84 17.29
N ASP A 311 1.75 -28.28 18.33
CA ASP A 311 2.41 -27.85 19.56
C ASP A 311 2.96 -29.06 20.35
N THR A 312 2.19 -30.14 20.43
CA THR A 312 2.65 -31.40 21.03
C THR A 312 3.90 -31.93 20.31
N ALA A 313 3.93 -31.89 18.98
CA ALA A 313 5.12 -32.26 18.21
C ALA A 313 6.29 -31.29 18.46
N LEU A 314 6.04 -29.99 18.57
CA LEU A 314 7.08 -29.00 18.87
C LEU A 314 7.75 -29.31 20.22
N PHE A 315 6.96 -29.65 21.23
CA PHE A 315 7.49 -30.09 22.52
C PHE A 315 8.42 -31.31 22.39
N GLN A 316 8.06 -32.28 21.54
CA GLN A 316 8.92 -33.43 21.24
C GLN A 316 10.22 -33.02 20.55
N ALA A 317 10.18 -32.07 19.61
CA ALA A 317 11.38 -31.53 18.97
C ALA A 317 12.33 -30.87 19.99
N LYS A 318 11.78 -30.05 20.90
CA LYS A 318 12.55 -29.41 21.98
C LYS A 318 13.21 -30.43 22.90
N ASN A 319 12.50 -31.51 23.26
CA ASN A 319 13.03 -32.57 24.13
C ASN A 319 14.09 -33.46 23.45
N LYS A 320 14.10 -33.53 22.12
CA LYS A 320 15.13 -34.23 21.34
C LYS A 320 16.42 -33.43 21.13
N GLY A 321 16.60 -32.33 21.87
CA GLY A 321 17.82 -31.52 21.83
C GLY A 321 17.71 -30.22 21.06
N ARG A 322 16.49 -29.77 20.69
CA ARG A 322 16.22 -28.53 19.93
C ARG A 322 16.86 -28.54 18.54
N ASP A 323 16.75 -27.43 17.80
CA ASP A 323 17.21 -27.33 16.41
C ASP A 323 16.72 -28.51 15.55
N ASN A 324 15.43 -28.86 15.72
CA ASN A 324 14.87 -30.08 15.17
C ASN A 324 13.41 -29.89 14.71
N VAL A 325 12.98 -30.74 13.79
CA VAL A 325 11.60 -30.84 13.33
C VAL A 325 11.01 -32.17 13.80
N ALA A 326 9.85 -32.12 14.45
CA ALA A 326 9.10 -33.31 14.84
C ALA A 326 7.72 -33.31 14.19
N ILE A 327 7.16 -34.51 14.01
CA ILE A 327 5.87 -34.72 13.37
C ILE A 327 4.97 -35.39 14.40
N TYR A 328 3.73 -34.93 14.49
CA TYR A 328 2.72 -35.60 15.27
C TYR A 328 2.21 -36.84 14.53
N SER A 329 2.58 -38.02 15.05
CA SER A 329 2.17 -39.33 14.55
C SER A 329 0.99 -39.92 15.32
#